data_AF-A0A3D1R913-F1
#
_entry.id   AF-A0A3D1R913-F1
#
_cell.length_a   1.000
_cell.length_b   1.000
_cell.length_c   1.000
_cell.angle_alpha   90.00
_cell.angle_beta   90.00
_cell.angle_gamma   90.00
#
_symmetry.space_group_name_H-M   'P 1'
#
loop_
_entity.id
_entity.type
_entity.pdbx_description
1 polymer ?
#
loop_
_entity_poly.entity_id
_entity_poly.type
_entity_poly.pdbx_seq_one_letter_code
_entity_poly.pdbx_strand_id
1 'polypeptide(L)'
;MESLPEAPRRLVDERGAPHFGAFAGRVYDTSLRPLAGRFHRSGLARLASEKRWFYACVGSPSLVLAASVVDLGYAAGGFFYVFDRRERRMLVDRTIKLAVVGLDDNAAETRATLRGVRTRFLLEASRLGGRLVVSLPGHVLAELVLRPEGAPEPLTAICPVAGDRVTMTQKSSCVPAAGEIRVGPSTYRLQDGFASLDYSHGYLLRQTRWRWASGCGRLDDGRLFGINLVEGHNSGPVTENALWIAGRLAPLGRARFEHSPQAPLSAWRLSTEDGRVDLRFDPEGVRRESFDYRLFA
;
A
#
# COMPACT_ATOMS: atom_id res chain seq x y z
N MET A 1 25.00 7.05 5.47
CA MET A 1 23.58 6.68 5.37
C MET A 1 23.07 6.65 6.78
N GLU A 2 22.29 7.64 7.19
CA GLU A 2 21.75 7.71 8.55
C GLU A 2 20.83 6.51 8.77
N SER A 3 21.06 5.75 9.82
CA SER A 3 20.20 4.63 10.20
C SER A 3 18.88 5.18 10.72
N LEU A 4 17.77 4.71 10.16
CA LEU A 4 16.45 5.03 10.71
C LEU A 4 16.33 4.48 12.14
N PRO A 5 15.70 5.23 13.07
CA PRO A 5 15.36 4.69 14.38
C PRO A 5 14.35 3.53 14.26
N GLU A 6 14.31 2.66 15.27
CA GLU A 6 13.31 1.59 15.35
C GLU A 6 11.89 2.18 15.45
N ALA A 7 10.94 1.55 14.78
CA ALA A 7 9.54 1.95 14.81
C ALA A 7 8.98 1.84 16.24
N PRO A 8 8.22 2.85 16.69
CA PRO A 8 7.56 2.77 17.98
C PRO A 8 6.52 1.63 17.96
N ARG A 9 6.29 0.98 19.11
CA ARG A 9 5.27 -0.07 19.19
C ARG A 9 3.85 0.44 18.92
N ARG A 10 3.59 1.71 19.22
CA ARG A 10 2.29 2.38 19.06
C ARG A 10 2.46 3.66 18.25
N LEU A 11 1.43 4.04 17.50
CA LEU A 11 1.39 5.30 16.76
C LEU A 11 1.37 6.51 17.69
N VAL A 12 0.65 6.39 18.81
CA VAL A 12 0.42 7.45 19.79
C VAL A 12 1.13 7.12 21.10
N ASP A 13 1.80 8.11 21.68
CA ASP A 13 2.47 8.00 22.97
C ASP A 13 1.48 8.03 24.16
N GLU A 14 2.00 7.85 25.37
CA GLU A 14 1.19 7.83 26.61
C GLU A 14 0.50 9.17 26.92
N ARG A 15 0.95 10.28 26.32
CA ARG A 15 0.39 11.62 26.49
C ARG A 15 -0.64 11.95 25.41
N GLY A 16 -0.90 11.04 24.49
CA GLY A 16 -1.82 11.23 23.37
C GLY A 16 -1.22 12.01 22.19
N ALA A 17 0.11 12.13 22.10
CA ALA A 17 0.80 12.75 20.99
C ALA A 17 1.32 11.69 19.98
N PRO A 18 1.29 11.98 18.67
CA PRO A 18 1.79 11.06 17.65
C PRO A 18 3.33 11.03 17.63
N HIS A 19 3.90 9.85 17.41
CA HIS A 19 5.34 9.66 17.20
C HIS A 19 5.78 10.06 15.78
N PHE A 20 5.80 11.36 15.47
CA PHE A 20 6.21 11.81 14.12
C PHE A 20 7.63 11.39 13.77
N GLY A 21 7.82 10.88 12.55
CA GLY A 21 9.11 10.45 12.04
C GLY A 21 9.02 9.34 11.00
N ALA A 22 10.17 9.04 10.40
CA ALA A 22 10.37 7.83 9.60
C ALA A 22 11.18 6.84 10.42
N PHE A 23 10.83 5.57 10.33
CA PHE A 23 11.34 4.50 11.17
C PHE A 23 11.58 3.23 10.38
N ALA A 24 12.57 2.46 10.81
CA ALA A 24 12.77 1.09 10.39
C ALA A 24 11.91 0.16 11.26
N GLY A 25 11.13 -0.72 10.63
CA GLY A 25 10.32 -1.71 11.34
C GLY A 25 8.82 -1.42 11.36
N ARG A 26 8.13 -2.01 12.34
CA ARG A 26 6.67 -2.18 12.34
C ARG A 26 5.99 -1.55 13.54
N VAL A 27 4.76 -1.07 13.36
CA VAL A 27 3.88 -0.56 14.43
C VAL A 27 2.77 -1.55 14.72
N TYR A 28 2.58 -1.92 15.99
CA TYR A 28 1.64 -2.95 16.42
C TYR A 28 0.27 -2.37 16.82
N ASP A 29 0.23 -1.12 17.25
CA ASP A 29 -1.00 -0.40 17.57
C ASP A 29 -1.05 0.90 16.78
N THR A 30 -1.92 0.93 15.78
CA THR A 30 -2.13 2.10 14.93
C THR A 30 -3.37 2.90 15.33
N SER A 31 -3.98 2.60 16.47
CA SER A 31 -5.24 3.22 16.86
C SER A 31 -5.06 4.72 17.05
N LEU A 32 -5.97 5.51 16.45
CA LEU A 32 -6.00 6.96 16.60
C LEU A 32 -6.81 7.40 17.83
N ARG A 33 -7.48 6.47 18.52
CA ARG A 33 -8.32 6.74 19.70
C ARG A 33 -7.56 7.44 20.84
N PRO A 34 -6.28 7.11 21.13
CA PRO A 34 -5.56 7.76 22.22
C PRO A 34 -5.11 9.20 21.91
N LEU A 35 -5.27 9.69 20.67
CA LEU A 35 -4.86 11.06 20.32
C LEU A 35 -5.58 12.09 21.20
N ALA A 36 -4.80 12.98 21.80
CA ALA A 36 -5.25 14.02 22.71
C ALA A 36 -5.00 15.44 22.16
N GLY A 37 -5.55 16.44 22.86
CA GLY A 37 -5.36 17.84 22.54
C GLY A 37 -5.79 18.18 21.10
N ARG A 38 -4.94 18.91 20.37
CA ARG A 38 -5.24 19.37 19.00
C ARG A 38 -5.45 18.25 17.98
N PHE A 39 -4.93 17.04 18.23
CA PHE A 39 -5.06 15.91 17.31
C PHE A 39 -6.32 15.07 17.57
N HIS A 40 -7.00 15.27 18.71
CA HIS A 40 -8.19 14.51 19.07
C HIS A 40 -9.33 14.78 18.08
N ARG A 41 -10.01 13.71 17.64
CA ARG A 41 -11.23 13.78 16.84
C ARG A 41 -12.26 12.79 17.35
N SER A 42 -13.50 13.22 17.42
CA SER A 42 -14.64 12.38 17.83
C SER A 42 -15.82 12.53 16.86
N GLY A 43 -16.81 11.64 17.02
CA GLY A 43 -18.07 11.67 16.28
C GLY A 43 -17.90 11.80 14.77
N LEU A 44 -18.64 12.73 14.17
CA LEU A 44 -18.66 12.97 12.72
C LEU A 44 -17.31 13.46 12.19
N ALA A 45 -16.55 14.23 12.96
CA ALA A 45 -15.22 14.70 12.53
C ALA A 45 -14.25 13.53 12.36
N ARG A 46 -14.31 12.54 13.26
CA ARG A 46 -13.55 11.30 13.14
C ARG A 46 -14.04 10.47 11.96
N LEU A 47 -15.35 10.22 11.88
CA LEU A 47 -15.97 9.47 10.77
C LEU A 47 -15.59 10.03 9.39
N ALA A 48 -15.59 11.36 9.25
CA ALA A 48 -15.29 12.03 7.99
C ALA A 48 -13.80 12.03 7.63
N SER A 49 -12.89 11.93 8.61
CA SER A 49 -11.44 12.09 8.37
C SER A 49 -10.62 10.82 8.53
N GLU A 50 -11.02 9.89 9.39
CA GLU A 50 -10.32 8.61 9.58
C GLU A 50 -10.45 7.77 8.33
N LYS A 51 -9.32 7.35 7.79
CA LYS A 51 -9.21 6.45 6.65
C LYS A 51 -8.16 5.41 6.97
N ARG A 52 -8.41 4.19 6.54
CA ARG A 52 -7.47 3.09 6.67
C ARG A 52 -7.60 2.15 5.49
N TRP A 53 -6.48 1.62 5.03
CA TRP A 53 -6.48 0.63 3.97
C TRP A 53 -5.29 -0.31 4.10
N PHE A 54 -5.46 -1.51 3.56
CA PHE A 54 -4.37 -2.42 3.30
C PHE A 54 -4.37 -2.77 1.82
N TYR A 55 -3.21 -2.60 1.20
CA TYR A 55 -2.95 -2.85 -0.20
C TYR A 55 -1.81 -3.86 -0.33
N ALA A 56 -1.97 -4.80 -1.25
CA ALA A 56 -0.95 -5.75 -1.62
C ALA A 56 -0.87 -5.81 -3.15
N CYS A 57 0.32 -5.59 -3.69
CA CYS A 57 0.66 -5.86 -5.08
C CYS A 57 1.63 -7.02 -5.12
N VAL A 58 1.36 -8.03 -5.95
CA VAL A 58 2.27 -9.14 -6.20
C VAL A 58 2.65 -9.15 -7.67
N GLY A 59 3.95 -9.02 -7.93
CA GLY A 59 4.51 -9.03 -9.27
C GLY A 59 5.37 -10.26 -9.52
N SER A 60 5.31 -10.78 -10.74
CA SER A 60 6.23 -11.77 -11.32
C SER A 60 6.61 -11.34 -12.75
N PRO A 61 7.51 -12.06 -13.43
CA PRO A 61 7.80 -11.80 -14.84
C PRO A 61 6.57 -11.93 -15.76
N SER A 62 5.57 -12.74 -15.38
CA SER A 62 4.39 -13.01 -16.22
C SER A 62 3.12 -12.29 -15.77
N LEU A 63 2.97 -11.99 -14.48
CA LEU A 63 1.73 -11.46 -13.92
C LEU A 63 1.98 -10.30 -12.96
N VAL A 64 1.03 -9.38 -12.93
CA VAL A 64 0.86 -8.44 -11.82
C VAL A 64 -0.54 -8.61 -11.27
N LEU A 65 -0.66 -8.76 -9.95
CA LEU A 65 -1.93 -8.80 -9.25
C LEU A 65 -1.90 -7.74 -8.16
N ALA A 66 -3.00 -7.04 -7.96
CA ALA A 66 -3.15 -6.23 -6.75
C ALA A 66 -4.53 -6.39 -6.13
N ALA A 67 -4.56 -6.33 -4.80
CA ALA A 67 -5.78 -6.33 -4.00
C ALA A 67 -5.71 -5.22 -2.96
N SER A 68 -6.86 -4.62 -2.66
CA SER A 68 -6.98 -3.68 -1.55
C SER A 68 -8.28 -3.85 -0.79
N VAL A 69 -8.21 -3.61 0.52
CA VAL A 69 -9.34 -3.42 1.41
C VAL A 69 -9.25 -2.02 1.98
N VAL A 70 -10.33 -1.25 1.84
CA VAL A 70 -10.37 0.19 2.14
C VAL A 70 -11.55 0.46 3.06
N ASP A 71 -11.28 1.17 4.15
CA ASP A 71 -12.27 1.73 5.05
C ASP A 71 -12.09 3.26 5.09
N LEU A 72 -13.09 3.96 4.56
CA LEU A 72 -13.13 5.43 4.52
C LEU A 72 -13.87 6.03 5.74
N GLY A 73 -14.20 5.23 6.76
CA GLY A 73 -15.04 5.61 7.90
C GLY A 73 -16.52 5.64 7.56
N TYR A 74 -16.92 6.40 6.53
CA TYR A 74 -18.32 6.52 6.07
C TYR A 74 -18.68 5.59 4.91
N ALA A 75 -17.70 4.97 4.28
CA ALA A 75 -17.88 4.02 3.18
C ALA A 75 -16.71 3.05 3.18
N ALA A 76 -16.95 1.83 2.72
CA ALA A 76 -15.93 0.81 2.67
C ALA A 76 -16.01 0.01 1.37
N GLY A 77 -14.90 -0.60 0.98
CA GLY A 77 -14.79 -1.29 -0.29
C GLY A 77 -13.39 -1.80 -0.53
N GLY A 78 -13.07 -2.05 -1.79
CA GLY A 78 -11.79 -2.57 -2.20
C GLY A 78 -11.76 -2.83 -3.68
N PHE A 79 -10.61 -3.23 -4.18
CA PHE A 79 -10.47 -3.65 -5.57
C PHE A 79 -9.54 -4.83 -5.69
N PHE A 80 -9.65 -5.51 -6.81
CA PHE A 80 -8.80 -6.61 -7.21
C PHE A 80 -8.59 -6.58 -8.71
N TYR A 81 -7.35 -6.70 -9.15
CA TYR A 81 -7.05 -6.86 -10.57
C TYR A 81 -5.91 -7.85 -10.80
N VAL A 82 -5.90 -8.43 -12.00
CA VAL A 82 -4.84 -9.30 -12.51
C VAL A 82 -4.52 -8.87 -13.92
N PHE A 83 -3.26 -8.53 -14.15
CA PHE A 83 -2.71 -8.10 -15.42
C PHE A 83 -1.73 -9.15 -15.93
N ASP A 84 -1.93 -9.60 -17.17
CA ASP A 84 -1.01 -10.46 -17.90
C ASP A 84 0.05 -9.60 -18.59
N ARG A 85 1.31 -9.73 -18.17
CA ARG A 85 2.44 -8.97 -18.73
C ARG A 85 2.87 -9.50 -20.09
N ARG A 86 2.68 -10.80 -20.36
CA ARG A 86 3.06 -11.43 -21.63
C ARG A 86 2.15 -10.97 -22.75
N GLU A 87 0.84 -11.01 -22.49
CA GLU A 87 -0.17 -10.60 -23.45
C GLU A 87 -0.55 -9.11 -23.32
N ARG A 88 0.02 -8.42 -22.34
CA ARG A 88 -0.22 -7.00 -22.01
C ARG A 88 -1.70 -6.64 -21.89
N ARG A 89 -2.47 -7.50 -21.22
CA ARG A 89 -3.92 -7.33 -21.05
C ARG A 89 -4.39 -7.52 -19.62
N MET A 90 -5.48 -6.84 -19.29
CA MET A 90 -6.16 -7.01 -18.02
C MET A 90 -7.03 -8.28 -18.07
N LEU A 91 -6.71 -9.28 -17.22
CA LEU A 91 -7.49 -10.51 -17.08
C LEU A 91 -8.68 -10.33 -16.14
N VAL A 92 -8.48 -9.56 -15.07
CA VAL A 92 -9.49 -9.27 -14.06
C VAL A 92 -9.37 -7.81 -13.67
N ASP A 93 -10.50 -7.11 -13.61
CA ASP A 93 -10.60 -5.78 -12.99
C ASP A 93 -11.94 -5.68 -12.25
N ARG A 94 -11.87 -5.61 -10.92
CA ARG A 94 -13.06 -5.61 -10.06
C ARG A 94 -12.90 -4.60 -8.94
N THR A 95 -13.85 -3.68 -8.87
CA THR A 95 -14.03 -2.79 -7.72
C THR A 95 -15.27 -3.21 -6.96
N ILE A 96 -15.14 -3.40 -5.66
CA ILE A 96 -16.23 -3.72 -4.75
C ILE A 96 -16.51 -2.48 -3.89
N LYS A 97 -17.74 -1.99 -3.97
CA LYS A 97 -18.21 -0.79 -3.27
C LYS A 97 -19.18 -1.21 -2.18
N LEU A 98 -19.27 -0.42 -1.12
CA LEU A 98 -20.21 -0.61 -0.01
C LEU A 98 -20.14 -2.04 0.57
N ALA A 99 -18.91 -2.52 0.74
CA ALA A 99 -18.65 -3.83 1.31
C ALA A 99 -18.58 -3.78 2.83
N VAL A 100 -18.84 -4.91 3.49
CA VAL A 100 -18.46 -5.07 4.89
C VAL A 100 -16.96 -5.33 4.92
N VAL A 101 -16.21 -4.45 5.58
CA VAL A 101 -14.76 -4.60 5.74
C VAL A 101 -14.39 -4.74 7.20
N GLY A 102 -13.36 -5.54 7.46
CA GLY A 102 -12.67 -5.58 8.75
C GLY A 102 -11.21 -5.28 8.51
N LEU A 103 -10.67 -4.29 9.22
CA LEU A 103 -9.26 -3.91 9.16
C LEU A 103 -8.77 -3.67 10.59
N ASP A 104 -7.75 -4.40 11.00
CA ASP A 104 -7.20 -4.29 12.35
C ASP A 104 -6.35 -3.01 12.51
N ASP A 105 -6.35 -2.43 13.71
CA ASP A 105 -5.47 -1.32 14.10
C ASP A 105 -4.05 -1.85 14.44
N ASN A 106 -3.51 -2.73 13.58
CA ASN A 106 -2.20 -3.38 13.74
C ASN A 106 -1.52 -3.50 12.38
N ALA A 107 -0.51 -2.66 12.13
CA ALA A 107 0.26 -2.70 10.87
C ALA A 107 1.26 -3.86 10.87
N ALA A 108 1.78 -4.24 12.02
CA ALA A 108 2.79 -5.30 12.15
C ALA A 108 2.24 -6.69 11.79
N GLU A 109 0.97 -6.94 12.15
CA GLU A 109 0.24 -8.20 11.98
C GLU A 109 -1.15 -7.91 11.37
N THR A 110 -1.15 -7.25 10.22
CA THR A 110 -2.38 -6.80 9.57
C THR A 110 -3.22 -7.97 9.10
N ARG A 111 -4.51 -7.91 9.45
CA ARG A 111 -5.58 -8.68 8.82
C ARG A 111 -6.63 -7.73 8.26
N ALA A 112 -6.89 -7.92 6.97
CA ALA A 112 -7.88 -7.17 6.22
C ALA A 112 -8.86 -8.13 5.56
N THR A 113 -10.15 -7.90 5.75
CA THR A 113 -11.22 -8.70 5.16
C THR A 113 -12.19 -7.81 4.43
N LEU A 114 -12.70 -8.32 3.32
CA LEU A 114 -13.79 -7.69 2.58
C LEU A 114 -14.83 -8.74 2.25
N ARG A 115 -16.09 -8.43 2.53
CA ARG A 115 -17.26 -9.24 2.15
C ARG A 115 -18.24 -8.37 1.39
N GLY A 116 -18.41 -8.70 0.11
CA GLY A 116 -19.45 -8.14 -0.76
C GLY A 116 -20.42 -9.22 -1.22
N VAL A 117 -21.35 -8.87 -2.12
CA VAL A 117 -22.24 -9.85 -2.75
C VAL A 117 -21.39 -10.85 -3.54
N ARG A 118 -21.41 -12.11 -3.11
CA ARG A 118 -20.59 -13.20 -3.69
C ARG A 118 -19.11 -12.85 -3.85
N THR A 119 -18.55 -11.99 -3.00
CA THR A 119 -17.15 -11.61 -3.08
C THR A 119 -16.52 -11.67 -1.70
N ARG A 120 -15.34 -12.29 -1.59
CA ARG A 120 -14.61 -12.42 -0.33
C ARG A 120 -13.13 -12.17 -0.56
N PHE A 121 -12.57 -11.16 0.11
CA PHE A 121 -11.12 -10.96 0.19
C PHE A 121 -10.64 -11.23 1.62
N LEU A 122 -9.45 -11.78 1.70
CA LEU A 122 -8.68 -11.93 2.93
C LEU A 122 -7.22 -11.62 2.60
N LEU A 123 -6.71 -10.53 3.17
CA LEU A 123 -5.32 -10.14 3.06
C LEU A 123 -4.75 -10.16 4.47
N GLU A 124 -3.78 -11.01 4.70
CA GLU A 124 -3.07 -11.13 5.96
C GLU A 124 -1.58 -10.97 5.71
N ALA A 125 -0.91 -10.20 6.55
CA ALA A 125 0.53 -10.07 6.53
C ALA A 125 1.05 -9.85 7.95
N SER A 126 2.00 -10.68 8.35
CA SER A 126 2.70 -10.58 9.63
C SER A 126 4.20 -10.80 9.42
N ARG A 127 4.97 -10.75 10.50
CA ARG A 127 6.38 -11.20 10.51
C ARG A 127 6.54 -12.71 10.34
N LEU A 128 5.50 -13.51 10.61
CA LEU A 128 5.55 -14.98 10.58
C LEU A 128 5.03 -15.56 9.25
N GLY A 129 4.33 -14.76 8.46
CA GLY A 129 3.66 -15.23 7.26
C GLY A 129 2.48 -14.35 6.90
N GLY A 130 1.96 -14.56 5.70
CA GLY A 130 0.76 -13.90 5.23
C GLY A 130 0.07 -14.70 4.14
N ARG A 131 -1.14 -14.29 3.82
CA ARG A 131 -1.91 -14.86 2.72
C ARG A 131 -2.72 -13.77 2.03
N LEU A 132 -2.86 -13.91 0.72
CA LEU A 132 -3.79 -13.14 -0.07
C LEU A 132 -4.75 -14.12 -0.71
N VAL A 133 -6.01 -14.07 -0.28
CA VAL A 133 -7.09 -14.90 -0.82
C VAL A 133 -8.16 -13.98 -1.37
N VAL A 134 -8.47 -14.13 -2.66
CA VAL A 134 -9.56 -13.41 -3.32
C VAL A 134 -10.45 -14.44 -4.01
N SER A 135 -11.72 -14.45 -3.62
CA SER A 135 -12.72 -15.37 -4.16
C SER A 135 -13.93 -14.60 -4.71
N LEU A 136 -14.15 -14.76 -6.02
CA LEU A 136 -15.35 -14.38 -6.74
C LEU A 136 -15.89 -15.66 -7.42
N PRO A 137 -16.83 -16.38 -6.79
CA PRO A 137 -17.29 -17.68 -7.26
C PRO A 137 -17.70 -17.67 -8.74
N GLY A 138 -17.26 -18.68 -9.49
CA GLY A 138 -17.50 -18.81 -10.93
C GLY A 138 -16.63 -17.92 -11.82
N HIS A 139 -15.79 -17.05 -11.25
CA HIS A 139 -14.97 -16.11 -12.01
C HIS A 139 -13.50 -16.17 -11.63
N VAL A 140 -13.18 -16.00 -10.34
CA VAL A 140 -11.80 -15.87 -9.86
C VAL A 140 -11.60 -16.57 -8.52
N LEU A 141 -10.51 -17.30 -8.40
CA LEU A 141 -9.93 -17.71 -7.12
C LEU A 141 -8.42 -17.45 -7.17
N ALA A 142 -7.95 -16.49 -6.38
CA ALA A 142 -6.53 -16.24 -6.18
C ALA A 142 -6.14 -16.64 -4.76
N GLU A 143 -5.11 -17.45 -4.63
CA GLU A 143 -4.57 -17.93 -3.36
C GLU A 143 -3.05 -17.80 -3.40
N LEU A 144 -2.53 -16.79 -2.73
CA LEU A 144 -1.10 -16.51 -2.63
C LEU A 144 -0.65 -16.60 -1.17
N VAL A 145 0.52 -17.18 -0.96
CA VAL A 145 1.22 -17.20 0.33
C VAL A 145 2.31 -16.13 0.29
N LEU A 146 2.40 -15.34 1.35
CA LEU A 146 3.45 -14.35 1.57
C LEU A 146 4.43 -14.90 2.60
N ARG A 147 5.72 -14.93 2.26
CA ARG A 147 6.80 -15.44 3.10
C ARG A 147 7.73 -14.28 3.46
N PRO A 148 7.50 -13.59 4.59
CA PRO A 148 8.29 -12.42 4.99
C PRO A 148 9.73 -12.74 5.39
N GLU A 149 10.07 -14.02 5.56
CA GLU A 149 11.44 -14.46 5.81
C GLU A 149 12.37 -14.02 4.67
N GLY A 150 13.48 -13.36 5.03
CA GLY A 150 14.43 -12.80 4.06
C GLY A 150 13.95 -11.54 3.34
N ALA A 151 12.74 -11.04 3.60
CA ALA A 151 12.31 -9.74 3.10
C ALA A 151 13.06 -8.61 3.85
N PRO A 152 13.42 -7.52 3.15
CA PRO A 152 13.96 -6.33 3.79
C PRO A 152 13.05 -5.78 4.88
N GLU A 153 13.65 -5.06 5.83
CA GLU A 153 12.91 -4.39 6.88
C GLU A 153 11.92 -3.36 6.31
N PRO A 154 10.66 -3.31 6.79
CA PRO A 154 9.69 -2.32 6.33
C PRO A 154 10.05 -0.90 6.76
N LEU A 155 9.59 0.08 5.98
CA LEU A 155 9.60 1.48 6.37
C LEU A 155 8.26 1.81 7.04
N THR A 156 8.30 2.39 8.23
CA THR A 156 7.15 3.08 8.83
C THR A 156 7.34 4.58 8.75
N ALA A 157 6.33 5.33 8.33
CA ALA A 157 6.33 6.78 8.41
C ALA A 157 5.07 7.29 9.12
N ILE A 158 5.25 8.08 10.17
CA ILE A 158 4.19 8.78 10.89
C ILE A 158 4.34 10.27 10.58
N CYS A 159 3.42 10.80 9.80
CA CYS A 159 3.53 12.12 9.17
C CYS A 159 2.47 13.09 9.71
N PRO A 160 2.83 14.37 9.94
CA PRO A 160 1.85 15.41 10.17
C PRO A 160 1.10 15.72 8.87
N VAL A 161 -0.20 15.95 8.98
CA VAL A 161 -1.07 16.40 7.89
C VAL A 161 -1.75 17.71 8.31
N ALA A 162 -2.03 18.58 7.35
CA ALA A 162 -2.59 19.90 7.60
C ALA A 162 -3.88 19.87 8.46
N GLY A 163 -4.03 20.88 9.31
CA GLY A 163 -5.16 21.05 10.22
C GLY A 163 -5.20 20.00 11.32
N ASP A 164 -4.08 19.81 12.01
CA ASP A 164 -3.90 18.90 13.16
C ASP A 164 -4.36 17.47 12.85
N ARG A 165 -3.79 16.91 11.79
CA ARG A 165 -4.02 15.54 11.35
C ARG A 165 -2.73 14.75 11.38
N VAL A 166 -2.87 13.43 11.43
CA VAL A 166 -1.75 12.49 11.41
C VAL A 166 -2.08 11.34 10.49
N THR A 167 -1.08 10.90 9.74
CA THR A 167 -1.11 9.67 8.95
C THR A 167 0.05 8.78 9.37
N MET A 168 -0.18 7.48 9.32
CA MET A 168 0.84 6.46 9.46
C MET A 168 0.77 5.53 8.27
N THR A 169 1.92 5.20 7.71
CA THR A 169 2.07 4.21 6.65
C THR A 169 3.15 3.20 7.04
N GLN A 170 2.96 1.94 6.67
CA GLN A 170 3.96 0.89 6.75
C GLN A 170 4.10 0.24 5.37
N LYS A 171 5.28 0.41 4.78
CA LYS A 171 5.63 -0.13 3.46
C LYS A 171 6.56 -1.31 3.62
N SER A 172 6.15 -2.46 3.11
CA SER A 172 7.02 -3.62 2.96
C SER A 172 7.28 -3.86 1.48
N SER A 173 8.52 -4.16 1.12
CA SER A 173 8.92 -4.42 -0.26
C SER A 173 9.66 -5.74 -0.36
N CYS A 174 9.75 -6.29 -1.57
CA CYS A 174 10.46 -7.54 -1.85
C CYS A 174 10.04 -8.71 -0.94
N VAL A 175 8.77 -8.82 -0.55
CA VAL A 175 8.26 -9.95 0.26
C VAL A 175 8.03 -11.15 -0.66
N PRO A 176 8.78 -12.27 -0.56
CA PRO A 176 8.55 -13.43 -1.41
C PRO A 176 7.09 -13.90 -1.40
N ALA A 177 6.55 -14.15 -2.59
CA ALA A 177 5.17 -14.55 -2.78
C ALA A 177 5.08 -15.67 -3.83
N ALA A 178 4.21 -16.64 -3.56
CA ALA A 178 3.93 -17.73 -4.49
C ALA A 178 2.49 -18.21 -4.33
N GLY A 179 1.93 -18.78 -5.39
CA GLY A 179 0.58 -19.35 -5.34
C GLY A 179 -0.06 -19.52 -6.70
N GLU A 180 -1.38 -19.60 -6.70
CA GLU A 180 -2.17 -19.89 -7.89
C GLU A 180 -3.33 -18.89 -8.04
N ILE A 181 -3.59 -18.51 -9.28
CA ILE A 181 -4.68 -17.61 -9.66
C ILE A 181 -5.47 -18.32 -10.75
N ARG A 182 -6.72 -18.64 -10.46
CA ARG A 182 -7.67 -19.21 -11.42
C ARG A 182 -8.59 -18.10 -11.91
N VAL A 183 -8.66 -17.92 -13.23
CA VAL A 183 -9.54 -16.95 -13.90
C VAL A 183 -10.33 -17.70 -14.97
N GLY A 184 -11.63 -17.90 -14.72
CA GLY A 184 -12.47 -18.77 -15.55
C GLY A 184 -11.86 -20.18 -15.68
N PRO A 185 -11.61 -20.69 -16.91
CA PRO A 185 -11.00 -21.99 -17.12
C PRO A 185 -9.46 -21.98 -17.02
N SER A 186 -8.83 -20.80 -16.94
CA SER A 186 -7.38 -20.65 -16.98
C SER A 186 -6.78 -20.62 -15.58
N THR A 187 -5.65 -21.28 -15.41
CA THR A 187 -4.89 -21.32 -14.16
C THR A 187 -3.50 -20.74 -14.40
N TYR A 188 -3.14 -19.74 -13.61
CA TYR A 188 -1.85 -19.09 -13.64
C TYR A 188 -1.10 -19.36 -12.34
N ARG A 189 0.14 -19.83 -12.45
CA ARG A 189 1.00 -20.06 -11.30
C ARG A 189 1.96 -18.89 -11.15
N LEU A 190 2.01 -18.35 -9.95
CA LEU A 190 2.95 -17.33 -9.58
C LEU A 190 4.07 -18.00 -8.79
N GLN A 191 5.23 -18.11 -9.43
CA GLN A 191 6.48 -18.58 -8.85
C GLN A 191 7.46 -17.40 -8.79
N ASP A 192 8.31 -17.37 -7.77
CA ASP A 192 9.38 -16.38 -7.59
C ASP A 192 8.90 -14.92 -7.67
N GLY A 193 7.65 -14.68 -7.27
CA GLY A 193 7.11 -13.33 -7.24
C GLY A 193 7.48 -12.61 -5.95
N PHE A 194 7.32 -11.29 -6.00
CA PHE A 194 7.49 -10.44 -4.84
C PHE A 194 6.25 -9.60 -4.60
N ALA A 195 5.90 -9.46 -3.33
CA ALA A 195 4.84 -8.60 -2.87
C ALA A 195 5.41 -7.26 -2.36
N SER A 196 4.72 -6.20 -2.74
CA SER A 196 4.82 -4.88 -2.14
C SER A 196 3.53 -4.63 -1.35
N LEU A 197 3.67 -4.35 -0.06
CA LEU A 197 2.56 -4.21 0.87
C LEU A 197 2.52 -2.77 1.40
N ASP A 198 1.32 -2.24 1.53
CA ASP A 198 1.05 -0.91 2.07
C ASP A 198 -0.11 -0.99 3.05
N TYR A 199 0.21 -0.81 4.33
CA TYR A 199 -0.77 -0.47 5.35
C TYR A 199 -0.75 1.03 5.58
N SER A 200 -1.92 1.66 5.59
CA SER A 200 -2.05 3.07 5.88
C SER A 200 -3.23 3.33 6.80
N HIS A 201 -3.06 4.20 7.79
CA HIS A 201 -4.09 4.60 8.74
C HIS A 201 -3.87 6.06 9.17
N GLY A 202 -4.90 6.90 9.14
CA GLY A 202 -4.78 8.27 9.58
C GLY A 202 -6.03 9.12 9.42
N TYR A 203 -5.92 10.37 9.85
CA TYR A 203 -6.87 11.43 9.53
C TYR A 203 -6.44 12.12 8.23
N LEU A 204 -7.16 11.87 7.14
CA LEU A 204 -6.87 12.49 5.85
C LEU A 204 -7.69 13.77 5.63
N LEU A 205 -7.21 14.60 4.71
CA LEU A 205 -7.96 15.72 4.19
C LEU A 205 -9.10 15.22 3.30
N ARG A 206 -10.22 15.96 3.31
CA ARG A 206 -11.38 15.69 2.43
C ARG A 206 -10.98 15.66 0.95
N GLN A 207 -10.09 16.57 0.57
CA GLN A 207 -9.48 16.64 -0.76
C GLN A 207 -8.01 16.26 -0.63
N THR A 208 -7.64 15.13 -1.21
CA THR A 208 -6.25 14.66 -1.24
C THR A 208 -5.90 14.35 -2.69
N ARG A 209 -4.77 14.87 -3.16
CA ARG A 209 -4.21 14.60 -4.48
C ARG A 209 -2.80 14.09 -4.28
N TRP A 210 -2.48 12.95 -4.88
CA TRP A 210 -1.16 12.36 -4.75
C TRP A 210 -0.81 11.56 -6.00
N ARG A 211 0.49 11.34 -6.15
CA ARG A 211 1.07 10.36 -7.06
C ARG A 211 1.86 9.39 -6.23
N TRP A 212 1.81 8.12 -6.61
CA TRP A 212 2.43 7.06 -5.85
C TRP A 212 2.97 5.98 -6.79
N ALA A 213 4.18 5.52 -6.50
CA ALA A 213 4.81 4.39 -7.15
C ALA A 213 5.30 3.43 -6.08
N SER A 214 4.97 2.15 -6.26
CA SER A 214 5.44 1.07 -5.40
C SER A 214 5.71 -0.14 -6.27
N GLY A 215 6.86 -0.79 -6.06
CA GLY A 215 7.25 -1.93 -6.86
C GLY A 215 8.47 -2.63 -6.30
N CYS A 216 8.67 -3.88 -6.70
CA CYS A 216 9.85 -4.65 -6.33
C CYS A 216 10.13 -5.76 -7.33
N GLY A 217 11.36 -6.27 -7.29
CA GLY A 217 11.85 -7.33 -8.14
C GLY A 217 13.33 -7.59 -7.92
N ARG A 218 13.99 -8.09 -8.96
CA ARG A 218 15.43 -8.30 -9.01
C ARG A 218 16.04 -7.43 -10.10
N LEU A 219 17.22 -6.89 -9.83
CA LEU A 219 18.08 -6.30 -10.84
C LEU A 219 18.73 -7.40 -11.69
N ASP A 220 19.33 -7.02 -12.82
CA ASP A 220 20.03 -7.95 -13.72
C ASP A 220 21.18 -8.70 -13.03
N ASP A 221 21.81 -8.07 -12.03
CA ASP A 221 22.84 -8.68 -11.18
C ASP A 221 22.29 -9.55 -10.04
N GLY A 222 20.97 -9.77 -10.01
CA GLY A 222 20.28 -10.64 -9.06
C GLY A 222 19.94 -9.98 -7.71
N ARG A 223 20.45 -8.77 -7.43
CA ARG A 223 20.13 -8.05 -6.18
C ARG A 223 18.64 -7.73 -6.10
N LEU A 224 18.09 -7.82 -4.90
CA LEU A 224 16.73 -7.34 -4.63
C LEU A 224 16.67 -5.82 -4.82
N PHE A 225 15.61 -5.38 -5.49
CA PHE A 225 15.26 -3.98 -5.67
C PHE A 225 13.80 -3.77 -5.28
N GLY A 226 13.53 -2.77 -4.47
CA GLY A 226 12.21 -2.35 -4.06
C GLY A 226 12.17 -0.83 -3.95
N ILE A 227 11.04 -0.23 -4.26
CA ILE A 227 10.88 1.22 -4.20
C ILE A 227 9.47 1.59 -3.74
N ASN A 228 9.38 2.66 -2.95
CA ASN A 228 8.15 3.36 -2.62
C ASN A 228 8.40 4.87 -2.76
N LEU A 229 7.63 5.55 -3.60
CA LEU A 229 7.69 6.99 -3.81
C LEU A 229 6.29 7.58 -3.75
N VAL A 230 6.14 8.72 -3.09
CA VAL A 230 4.92 9.52 -3.03
C VAL A 230 5.24 10.99 -3.27
N GLU A 231 4.34 11.67 -3.99
CA GLU A 231 4.32 13.11 -4.19
C GLU A 231 2.90 13.64 -3.90
N GLY A 232 2.78 14.71 -3.13
CA GLY A 232 1.50 15.37 -2.78
C GLY A 232 0.81 14.82 -1.53
N HIS A 233 1.25 13.67 -1.02
CA HIS A 233 0.87 13.12 0.29
C HIS A 233 2.15 12.74 1.05
N ASN A 234 2.15 12.87 2.38
CA ASN A 234 3.35 12.62 3.22
C ASN A 234 4.64 13.23 2.64
N SER A 235 4.53 14.42 2.05
CA SER A 235 5.63 15.11 1.35
C SER A 235 6.21 16.26 2.18
N GLY A 236 5.98 16.24 3.50
CA GLY A 236 6.40 17.26 4.44
C GLY A 236 7.87 17.11 4.86
N PRO A 237 8.22 17.37 6.13
CA PRO A 237 9.55 17.09 6.66
C PRO A 237 9.79 15.58 6.88
N VAL A 238 8.71 14.81 7.03
CA VAL A 238 8.73 13.34 7.08
C VAL A 238 8.13 12.82 5.78
N THR A 239 8.76 11.81 5.18
CA THR A 239 8.23 11.14 3.99
C THR A 239 8.16 9.63 4.18
N GLU A 240 7.28 8.99 3.40
CA GLU A 240 7.20 7.53 3.27
C GLU A 240 8.08 7.01 2.11
N ASN A 241 8.98 7.83 1.56
CA ASN A 241 9.80 7.45 0.41
C ASN A 241 10.96 6.56 0.83
N ALA A 242 11.13 5.43 0.15
CA ALA A 242 12.18 4.46 0.43
C ALA A 242 12.67 3.72 -0.81
N LEU A 243 13.95 3.35 -0.74
CA LEU A 243 14.60 2.40 -1.61
C LEU A 243 15.01 1.19 -0.78
N TRP A 244 14.68 0.00 -1.25
CA TRP A 244 15.25 -1.25 -0.78
C TRP A 244 16.20 -1.78 -1.84
N ILE A 245 17.48 -1.90 -1.50
CA ILE A 245 18.47 -2.44 -2.44
C ILE A 245 19.40 -3.41 -1.71
N ALA A 246 19.60 -4.58 -2.30
CA ALA A 246 20.41 -5.65 -1.70
C ALA A 246 20.00 -5.98 -0.24
N GLY A 247 18.68 -6.02 0.03
CA GLY A 247 18.15 -6.33 1.35
C GLY A 247 18.13 -5.17 2.35
N ARG A 248 18.64 -3.98 1.98
CA ARG A 248 18.79 -2.84 2.91
C ARG A 248 17.76 -1.75 2.60
N LEU A 249 17.07 -1.30 3.64
CA LEU A 249 16.21 -0.13 3.60
C LEU A 249 17.05 1.16 3.61
N ALA A 250 16.70 2.09 2.73
CA ALA A 250 17.21 3.45 2.72
C ALA A 250 16.04 4.44 2.60
N PRO A 251 15.87 5.38 3.55
CA PRO A 251 14.90 6.45 3.40
C PRO A 251 15.34 7.39 2.26
N LEU A 252 14.37 8.02 1.61
CA LEU A 252 14.58 8.95 0.51
C LEU A 252 13.94 10.31 0.82
N GLY A 253 14.48 11.35 0.19
CA GLY A 253 13.87 12.69 0.16
C GLY A 253 12.53 12.73 -0.58
N ARG A 254 12.01 13.94 -0.79
CA ARG A 254 10.77 14.16 -1.54
C ARG A 254 10.93 13.66 -2.99
N ALA A 255 9.92 12.96 -3.48
CA ALA A 255 9.88 12.46 -4.84
C ALA A 255 9.32 13.51 -5.81
N ARG A 256 9.60 13.32 -7.10
CA ARG A 256 9.03 14.02 -8.24
C ARG A 256 8.59 13.02 -9.29
N PHE A 257 7.39 13.23 -9.82
CA PHE A 257 6.82 12.41 -10.90
C PHE A 257 6.63 13.27 -12.14
N GLU A 258 7.42 13.02 -13.17
CA GLU A 258 7.28 13.64 -14.48
C GLU A 258 6.59 12.64 -15.41
N HIS A 259 5.35 12.93 -15.80
CA HIS A 259 4.57 12.14 -16.74
C HIS A 259 3.59 13.02 -17.50
N SER A 260 3.09 12.52 -18.63
CA SER A 260 2.01 13.16 -19.37
C SER A 260 0.65 12.54 -19.01
N PRO A 261 -0.27 13.27 -18.35
CA PRO A 261 -1.62 12.78 -18.09
C PRO A 261 -2.40 12.43 -19.37
N GLN A 262 -2.09 13.11 -20.48
CA GLN A 262 -2.69 12.87 -21.80
C GLN A 262 -2.13 11.61 -22.47
N ALA A 263 -0.90 11.21 -22.14
CA ALA A 263 -0.25 10.02 -22.64
C ALA A 263 0.30 9.15 -21.49
N PRO A 264 -0.54 8.52 -20.64
CA PRO A 264 -0.07 7.85 -19.44
C PRO A 264 0.73 6.57 -19.69
N LEU A 265 0.73 6.06 -20.93
CA LEU A 265 1.60 4.96 -21.37
C LEU A 265 2.97 5.44 -21.90
N SER A 266 3.19 6.76 -22.02
CA SER A 266 4.53 7.29 -22.27
C SER A 266 5.43 7.02 -21.06
N ALA A 267 6.74 7.03 -21.27
CA ALA A 267 7.70 6.83 -20.19
C ALA A 267 7.60 7.96 -19.15
N TRP A 268 7.69 7.59 -17.87
CA TRP A 268 7.71 8.53 -16.76
C TRP A 268 9.14 8.67 -16.24
N ARG A 269 9.48 9.84 -15.72
CA ARG A 269 10.69 10.03 -14.92
C ARG A 269 10.29 10.17 -13.44
N LEU A 270 10.94 9.36 -12.60
CA LEU A 270 10.76 9.34 -11.16
C LEU A 270 12.09 9.72 -10.51
N SER A 271 12.13 10.82 -9.76
CA SER A 271 13.36 11.30 -9.12
C SER A 271 13.13 11.74 -7.68
N THR A 272 14.21 11.94 -6.92
CA THR A 272 14.16 12.48 -5.55
C THR A 272 15.01 13.73 -5.40
N GLU A 273 14.58 14.67 -4.54
CA GLU A 273 15.29 15.94 -4.29
C GLU A 273 16.70 15.74 -3.70
N ASP A 274 16.96 14.61 -3.04
CA ASP A 274 18.27 14.24 -2.51
C ASP A 274 19.23 13.63 -3.57
N GLY A 275 18.78 13.52 -4.83
CA GLY A 275 19.57 13.02 -5.96
C GLY A 275 19.86 11.52 -5.94
N ARG A 276 19.26 10.76 -5.02
CA ARG A 276 19.54 9.32 -4.84
C ARG A 276 18.76 8.42 -5.80
N VAL A 277 17.70 8.94 -6.39
CA VAL A 277 16.86 8.24 -7.36
C VAL A 277 16.69 9.13 -8.59
N ASP A 278 16.95 8.54 -9.76
CA ASP A 278 16.59 9.06 -11.08
C ASP A 278 16.29 7.85 -11.97
N LEU A 279 15.00 7.56 -12.15
CA LEU A 279 14.52 6.35 -12.81
C LEU A 279 13.61 6.70 -13.98
N ARG A 280 13.68 5.88 -15.02
CA ARG A 280 12.68 5.80 -16.07
C ARG A 280 11.73 4.64 -15.75
N PHE A 281 10.42 4.92 -15.78
CA PHE A 281 9.38 3.90 -15.71
C PHE A 281 8.69 3.80 -17.06
N ASP A 282 8.69 2.61 -17.66
CA ASP A 282 8.00 2.31 -18.91
C ASP A 282 6.69 1.54 -18.62
N PRO A 283 5.52 2.18 -18.71
CA PRO A 283 4.26 1.54 -18.35
C PRO A 283 3.88 0.39 -19.28
N GLU A 284 3.43 -0.72 -18.69
CA GLU A 284 2.99 -1.90 -19.48
C GLU A 284 1.50 -1.88 -19.82
N GLY A 285 0.69 -1.27 -18.96
CA GLY A 285 -0.75 -1.18 -19.07
C GLY A 285 -1.30 -0.06 -18.21
N VAL A 286 -2.58 0.28 -18.42
CA VAL A 286 -3.27 1.33 -17.67
C VAL A 286 -4.61 0.83 -17.18
N ARG A 287 -4.82 0.93 -15.88
CA ARG A 287 -6.14 0.84 -15.24
C ARG A 287 -6.60 2.24 -14.88
N ARG A 288 -7.84 2.60 -15.24
CA ARG A 288 -8.45 3.89 -14.86
C ARG A 288 -9.75 3.64 -14.14
N GLU A 289 -9.95 4.38 -13.06
CA GLU A 289 -11.19 4.38 -12.33
C GLU A 289 -11.49 5.80 -11.86
N SER A 290 -12.76 6.20 -12.01
CA SER A 290 -13.30 7.41 -11.43
C SER A 290 -14.59 7.02 -10.74
N PHE A 291 -14.72 7.39 -9.47
CA PHE A 291 -15.91 7.08 -8.71
C PHE A 291 -16.23 8.19 -7.71
N ASP A 292 -17.52 8.48 -7.61
CA ASP A 292 -18.09 9.42 -6.66
C ASP A 292 -19.18 8.69 -5.87
N TYR A 293 -19.02 8.63 -4.54
CA TYR A 293 -20.02 8.05 -3.64
C TYR A 293 -21.29 8.92 -3.54
N ARG A 294 -21.27 10.15 -4.05
CA ARG A 294 -22.34 11.16 -3.91
C ARG A 294 -22.73 11.41 -2.44
N LEU A 295 -21.79 11.18 -1.54
CA LEU A 295 -21.95 11.45 -0.12
C LEU A 295 -21.47 12.88 0.14
N PHE A 296 -22.44 13.74 0.47
CA PHE A 296 -22.30 15.18 0.68
C PHE A 296 -22.02 15.96 -0.62
N ALA A 297 -23.11 16.47 -1.21
CA ALA A 297 -23.12 17.49 -2.27
C ALA A 297 -22.84 18.88 -1.69
#